data_AF-A0A329HM71-F1
#
_entry.id   AF-A0A329HM71-F1
#
_cell.length_a   1.000
_cell.length_b   1.000
_cell.length_c   1.000
_cell.angle_alpha   90.00
_cell.angle_beta   90.00
_cell.angle_gamma   90.00
#
_symmetry.space_group_name_H-M   'P 1'
#
loop_
_entity.id
_entity.type
_entity.pdbx_description
1 polymer ?
#
loop_
_entity_poly.entity_id
_entity_poly.type
_entity_poly.pdbx_seq_one_letter_code
_entity_poly.pdbx_strand_id
1 'polypeptide(L)'
;MDKLYPILTQMKTSLDELEAIMIEEVNQLNRSQINPVSLQVLADNKNQLLSTIQYYDDMRRQQEQQSATQAPYSGNGRLFSSWQQVTEKVRSSKALNQQVESLLQNHMKKNQHIQKAIDHVGRASALYGPAGESSQVSTGRKYNISI
;
A
#
# COMPACT_ATOMS: atom_id res chain seq x y z
N MET A 1 -28.59 -16.71 -18.72
CA MET A 1 -27.85 -15.68 -19.49
C MET A 1 -28.15 -14.27 -19.01
N ASP A 2 -29.41 -13.88 -18.80
CA ASP A 2 -29.78 -12.49 -18.40
C ASP A 2 -29.21 -12.02 -17.06
N LYS A 3 -28.86 -12.92 -16.13
CA LYS A 3 -28.28 -12.56 -14.83
C LYS A 3 -26.78 -12.28 -14.87
N LEU A 4 -26.07 -12.74 -15.89
CA LEU A 4 -24.60 -12.62 -15.95
C LEU A 4 -24.16 -11.19 -16.32
N TYR A 5 -24.89 -10.55 -17.24
CA TYR A 5 -24.62 -9.17 -17.65
C TYR A 5 -24.73 -8.14 -16.50
N PRO A 6 -25.78 -8.13 -15.66
CA PRO A 6 -25.85 -7.22 -14.52
C PRO A 6 -24.79 -7.52 -13.46
N ILE A 7 -24.42 -8.79 -13.23
CA ILE A 7 -23.32 -9.14 -12.32
C ILE A 7 -21.99 -8.54 -12.82
N LEU A 8 -21.67 -8.71 -14.11
CA LEU A 8 -20.45 -8.14 -14.69
C LEU A 8 -20.46 -6.61 -14.69
N THR A 9 -21.62 -6.00 -14.92
CA THR A 9 -21.77 -4.54 -14.87
C THR A 9 -21.51 -4.03 -13.45
N GLN A 10 -22.06 -4.68 -12.44
CA GLN A 10 -21.87 -4.29 -11.04
C GLN A 10 -20.44 -4.52 -10.57
N MET A 11 -19.83 -5.65 -10.96
CA MET A 11 -18.41 -5.94 -10.71
C MET A 11 -17.51 -4.87 -11.34
N LYS A 12 -17.82 -4.43 -12.56
CA LYS A 12 -17.10 -3.33 -13.23
C LYS A 12 -17.22 -2.03 -12.44
N THR A 13 -18.42 -1.65 -12.02
CA THR A 13 -18.62 -0.42 -11.21
C THR A 13 -17.80 -0.45 -9.94
N SER A 14 -17.80 -1.56 -9.20
CA SER A 14 -16.97 -1.70 -8.00
C SER A 14 -15.46 -1.67 -8.29
N LEU A 15 -15.03 -2.16 -9.46
CA LEU A 15 -13.63 -2.05 -9.90
C LEU A 15 -13.24 -0.62 -10.27
N ASP A 16 -14.15 0.14 -10.89
CA ASP A 16 -13.93 1.56 -11.20
C ASP A 16 -13.81 2.39 -9.91
N GLU A 17 -14.64 2.12 -8.90
CA GLU A 17 -14.53 2.71 -7.57
C GLU A 17 -13.22 2.34 -6.86
N LEU A 18 -12.81 1.07 -6.96
CA LEU A 18 -11.55 0.59 -6.39
C LEU A 18 -10.35 1.30 -7.03
N GLU A 19 -10.34 1.46 -8.35
CA GLU A 19 -9.28 2.16 -9.07
C GLU A 19 -9.16 3.63 -8.60
N ALA A 20 -10.29 4.32 -8.43
CA ALA A 20 -10.29 5.69 -7.91
C ALA A 20 -9.68 5.79 -6.50
N ILE A 21 -10.05 4.89 -5.59
CA ILE A 21 -9.49 4.83 -4.23
C ILE A 21 -8.00 4.51 -4.27
N MET A 22 -7.55 3.61 -5.15
CA MET A 22 -6.14 3.27 -5.27
C MET A 22 -5.29 4.42 -5.83
N ILE A 23 -5.83 5.21 -6.77
CA ILE A 23 -5.18 6.43 -7.24
C ILE A 23 -5.06 7.43 -6.08
N GLU A 24 -6.09 7.57 -5.25
CA GLU A 24 -6.04 8.41 -4.06
C GLU A 24 -5.00 7.91 -3.04
N GLU A 25 -4.92 6.60 -2.81
CA GLU A 25 -3.92 5.95 -1.95
C GLU A 25 -2.49 6.27 -2.42
N VAL A 26 -2.20 6.12 -3.72
CA VAL A 26 -0.92 6.50 -4.33
C VAL A 26 -0.64 7.99 -4.13
N ASN A 27 -1.62 8.85 -4.36
CA ASN A 27 -1.47 10.30 -4.18
C ASN A 27 -1.17 10.69 -2.74
N GLN A 28 -1.79 10.03 -1.75
CA GLN A 28 -1.48 10.26 -0.33
C GLN A 28 -0.06 9.82 0.01
N LEU A 29 0.39 8.67 -0.51
CA LEU A 29 1.74 8.16 -0.27
C LEU A 29 2.84 8.96 -0.98
N ASN A 30 2.52 9.65 -2.07
CA ASN A 30 3.45 10.56 -2.74
C ASN A 30 3.66 11.89 -2.01
N ARG A 31 2.83 12.23 -1.02
CA ARG A 31 3.00 13.46 -0.22
C ARG A 31 4.24 13.35 0.67
N SER A 32 4.81 14.51 1.01
CA SER A 32 5.98 14.59 1.92
C SER A 32 5.65 14.12 3.34
N GLN A 33 4.40 14.23 3.77
CA GLN A 33 3.93 13.77 5.07
C GLN A 33 2.67 12.92 4.87
N ILE A 34 2.72 11.68 5.35
CA ILE A 34 1.60 10.75 5.28
C ILE A 34 0.62 11.10 6.39
N ASN A 35 -0.67 11.21 6.05
CA ASN A 35 -1.74 11.22 7.04
C ASN A 35 -2.17 9.77 7.34
N PRO A 36 -1.82 9.20 8.51
CA PRO A 36 -2.10 7.80 8.81
C PRO A 36 -3.61 7.52 8.92
N VAL A 37 -4.41 8.50 9.35
CA VAL A 37 -5.87 8.35 9.47
C VAL A 37 -6.51 8.27 8.09
N SER A 38 -6.13 9.16 7.18
CA SER A 38 -6.63 9.12 5.80
C SER A 38 -6.21 7.84 5.08
N LEU A 39 -4.98 7.38 5.28
CA LEU A 39 -4.49 6.13 4.68
C LEU A 39 -5.25 4.90 5.22
N GLN A 40 -5.55 4.87 6.52
CA GLN A 40 -6.34 3.79 7.12
C GLN A 40 -7.75 3.72 6.53
N VAL A 41 -8.43 4.87 6.41
CA VAL A 41 -9.79 4.92 5.81
C VAL A 41 -9.77 4.43 4.36
N LEU A 42 -8.76 4.82 3.57
CA LEU A 42 -8.60 4.34 2.20
C LEU A 42 -8.36 2.82 2.15
N ALA A 43 -7.54 2.29 3.06
CA ALA A 43 -7.29 0.86 3.15
C ALA A 43 -8.54 0.06 3.56
N ASP A 44 -9.34 0.59 4.48
CA ASP A 44 -10.61 -0.02 4.90
C ASP A 44 -11.63 -0.04 3.75
N ASN A 45 -11.78 1.08 3.03
CA ASN A 45 -12.65 1.16 1.84
C ASN A 45 -12.21 0.20 0.74
N LYS A 46 -10.90 0.09 0.50
CA LYS A 46 -10.31 -0.88 -0.44
C LYS A 46 -10.66 -2.33 -0.05
N ASN A 47 -10.54 -2.69 1.24
CA ASN A 47 -10.89 -4.03 1.72
C ASN A 47 -12.39 -4.33 1.56
N GLN A 48 -13.25 -3.34 1.81
CA GLN A 48 -14.69 -3.48 1.59
C GLN A 48 -15.00 -3.73 0.11
N LEU A 49 -14.43 -2.93 -0.81
CA LEU A 49 -14.64 -3.10 -2.25
C LEU A 49 -14.07 -4.42 -2.77
N LEU A 50 -12.91 -4.86 -2.29
CA LEU A 50 -12.36 -6.17 -2.65
C LEU A 50 -13.29 -7.31 -2.25
N SER A 51 -13.90 -7.23 -1.06
CA SER A 51 -14.90 -8.20 -0.60
C SER A 51 -16.14 -8.20 -1.50
N THR A 52 -16.60 -7.01 -1.91
CA THR A 52 -17.71 -6.86 -2.85
C THR A 52 -17.39 -7.44 -4.24
N ILE A 53 -16.19 -7.18 -4.77
CA ILE A 53 -15.73 -7.73 -6.05
C ILE A 53 -15.64 -9.26 -5.98
N GLN A 54 -15.12 -9.79 -4.86
CA GLN A 54 -15.04 -11.24 -4.64
C GLN A 54 -16.43 -11.88 -4.62
N TYR A 55 -17.41 -11.24 -3.96
CA TYR A 55 -18.79 -11.69 -3.97
C TYR A 55 -19.37 -11.77 -5.38
N TYR A 56 -19.16 -10.74 -6.22
CA TYR A 56 -19.63 -10.77 -7.61
C TYR A 56 -18.91 -11.81 -8.47
N ASP A 57 -17.62 -12.06 -8.24
CA ASP A 57 -16.88 -13.10 -8.95
C ASP A 57 -17.35 -14.52 -8.56
N ASP A 58 -17.71 -14.73 -7.29
CA ASP A 58 -18.35 -15.97 -6.84
C ASP A 58 -19.74 -16.17 -7.48
N MET A 59 -20.57 -15.13 -7.49
CA MET A 59 -21.86 -15.17 -8.19
C MET A 59 -21.70 -15.46 -9.68
N ARG A 60 -20.70 -14.84 -10.33
CA ARG A 60 -20.35 -15.07 -11.73
C ARG A 60 -19.99 -16.54 -11.94
N ARG A 61 -19.09 -17.12 -11.14
CA ARG A 61 -18.70 -18.53 -11.21
C ARG A 61 -19.89 -19.48 -11.05
N GLN A 62 -20.79 -19.21 -10.10
CA GLN A 62 -22.00 -20.01 -9.91
C GLN A 62 -22.91 -19.96 -11.13
N GLN A 63 -23.12 -18.77 -11.70
CA GLN A 63 -23.93 -18.59 -12.89
C GLN A 63 -23.31 -19.22 -14.14
N GLU A 64 -21.98 -19.21 -14.26
CA GLU A 64 -21.21 -19.89 -15.30
C GLU A 64 -21.41 -21.41 -15.25
N GLN A 65 -21.30 -22.00 -14.05
CA GLN A 65 -21.55 -23.44 -13.84
C GLN A 65 -22.98 -23.81 -14.22
N GLN A 66 -23.98 -23.02 -13.80
CA GLN A 66 -25.38 -23.27 -14.13
C GLN A 66 -25.69 -23.14 -15.63
N SER A 67 -24.98 -22.24 -16.33
CA SER A 67 -25.23 -21.95 -17.75
C SER A 67 -24.31 -22.73 -18.69
N ALA A 68 -23.42 -23.59 -18.15
CA ALA A 68 -22.38 -24.31 -18.88
C ALA A 68 -21.55 -23.40 -19.82
N THR A 69 -21.32 -22.16 -19.40
CA THR A 69 -20.58 -21.16 -20.18
C THR A 69 -19.44 -20.59 -19.37
N GLN A 70 -18.30 -20.41 -20.01
CA GLN A 70 -17.08 -19.94 -19.36
C GLN A 70 -16.57 -18.66 -20.02
N ALA A 71 -16.06 -17.73 -19.22
CA ALA A 71 -15.25 -16.63 -19.71
C ALA A 71 -14.12 -17.17 -20.60
N PRO A 72 -13.85 -16.58 -21.78
CA PRO A 72 -14.14 -15.19 -22.17
C PRO A 72 -15.53 -14.96 -22.84
N TYR A 73 -16.46 -15.93 -22.83
CA TYR A 73 -17.79 -15.79 -23.44
C TYR A 73 -17.75 -15.48 -24.95
N SER A 74 -16.91 -16.19 -25.71
CA SER A 74 -16.71 -16.00 -27.15
C SER A 74 -17.99 -16.06 -27.99
N GLY A 75 -19.04 -16.72 -27.50
CA GLY A 75 -20.36 -16.77 -28.14
C GLY A 75 -21.24 -15.53 -27.96
N ASN A 76 -20.86 -14.55 -27.11
CA ASN A 76 -21.64 -13.35 -26.87
C ASN A 76 -20.74 -12.10 -26.79
N GLY A 77 -20.74 -11.31 -27.86
CA GLY A 77 -19.88 -10.12 -28.00
C GLY A 77 -20.05 -9.07 -26.90
N ARG A 78 -21.27 -8.94 -26.32
CA ARG A 78 -21.50 -7.99 -25.20
C ARG A 78 -20.90 -8.47 -23.88
N LEU A 79 -20.97 -9.77 -23.61
CA LEU A 79 -20.34 -10.36 -22.43
C LEU A 79 -18.82 -10.39 -22.57
N PHE A 80 -18.31 -10.72 -23.77
CA PHE A 80 -16.89 -10.68 -24.08
C PHE A 80 -16.30 -9.30 -23.86
N SER A 81 -16.93 -8.24 -24.39
CA SER A 81 -16.42 -6.87 -24.24
C SER A 81 -16.48 -6.38 -22.79
N SER A 82 -17.52 -6.75 -22.03
CA SER A 82 -17.62 -6.45 -20.60
C SER A 82 -16.52 -7.17 -19.80
N TRP A 83 -16.27 -8.45 -20.08
CA TRP A 83 -15.21 -9.22 -19.44
C TRP A 83 -13.80 -8.68 -19.75
N GLN A 84 -13.56 -8.23 -20.98
CA GLN A 84 -12.31 -7.57 -21.33
C GLN A 84 -12.08 -6.30 -20.51
N GLN A 85 -13.10 -5.45 -20.36
CA GLN A 85 -13.00 -4.24 -19.54
C GLN A 85 -12.71 -4.56 -18.08
N VAL A 86 -13.40 -5.55 -17.50
CA VAL A 86 -13.12 -6.04 -16.14
C VAL A 86 -11.68 -6.51 -15.99
N THR A 87 -11.19 -7.31 -16.95
CA THR A 87 -9.81 -7.84 -16.93
C THR A 87 -8.78 -6.71 -17.02
N GLU A 88 -9.02 -5.71 -17.87
CA GLU A 88 -8.13 -4.55 -17.99
C GLU A 88 -8.09 -3.73 -16.69
N LYS A 89 -9.24 -3.51 -16.05
CA LYS A 89 -9.32 -2.80 -14.76
C LYS A 89 -8.60 -3.55 -13.65
N VAL A 90 -8.73 -4.88 -13.59
CA VAL A 90 -7.98 -5.72 -12.65
C VAL A 90 -6.46 -5.60 -12.88
N ARG A 91 -6.03 -5.54 -14.14
CA ARG A 91 -4.61 -5.34 -14.48
C ARG A 91 -4.10 -3.97 -14.04
N SER A 92 -4.86 -2.91 -14.32
CA SER A 92 -4.55 -1.54 -13.88
C SER A 92 -4.45 -1.46 -12.35
N SER A 93 -5.46 -1.97 -11.64
CA SER A 93 -5.48 -2.06 -10.17
C SER A 93 -4.26 -2.82 -9.63
N LYS A 94 -3.89 -3.96 -10.22
CA LYS A 94 -2.68 -4.69 -9.83
C LYS A 94 -1.41 -3.84 -9.98
N ALA A 95 -1.28 -3.09 -11.07
CA ALA A 95 -0.14 -2.20 -11.29
C ALA A 95 -0.09 -1.07 -10.25
N LEU A 96 -1.24 -0.45 -9.93
CA LEU A 96 -1.34 0.55 -8.86
C LEU A 96 -0.95 -0.05 -7.50
N ASN A 97 -1.38 -1.27 -7.18
CA ASN A 97 -1.04 -1.93 -5.92
C ASN A 97 0.49 -2.14 -5.78
N GLN A 98 1.16 -2.50 -6.86
CA GLN A 98 2.62 -2.62 -6.89
C GLN A 98 3.33 -1.27 -6.65
N GLN A 99 2.76 -0.17 -7.16
CA GLN A 99 3.28 1.17 -6.88
C GLN A 99 3.10 1.55 -5.41
N VAL A 100 1.92 1.30 -4.83
CA VAL A 100 1.63 1.50 -3.41
C VAL A 100 2.65 0.73 -2.54
N GLU A 101 2.90 -0.54 -2.86
CA GLU A 101 3.88 -1.37 -2.15
C GLU A 101 5.30 -0.75 -2.19
N SER A 102 5.76 -0.35 -3.36
CA SER A 102 7.06 0.31 -3.53
C SER A 102 7.19 1.60 -2.71
N LEU A 103 6.15 2.44 -2.74
CA LEU A 103 6.11 3.69 -1.96
C LEU A 103 6.16 3.41 -0.45
N LEU A 104 5.36 2.47 0.04
CA LEU A 104 5.37 2.07 1.45
C LEU A 104 6.74 1.54 1.89
N GLN A 105 7.37 0.68 1.09
CA GLN A 105 8.72 0.18 1.39
C GLN A 105 9.75 1.32 1.47
N ASN A 106 9.67 2.31 0.58
CA ASN A 106 10.55 3.49 0.61
C ASN A 106 10.33 4.32 1.88
N HIS A 107 9.08 4.54 2.30
CA HIS A 107 8.76 5.23 3.55
C HIS A 107 9.27 4.47 4.78
N MET A 108 9.09 3.14 4.82
CA MET A 108 9.63 2.31 5.90
C MET A 108 11.15 2.40 5.98
N LYS A 109 11.87 2.36 4.85
CA LYS A 109 13.33 2.52 4.82
C LYS A 109 13.78 3.89 5.33
N LYS A 110 13.10 4.98 4.93
CA LYS A 110 13.38 6.34 5.41
C LYS A 110 13.17 6.46 6.92
N ASN A 111 12.04 5.94 7.42
CA ASN A 111 11.74 5.96 8.86
C ASN A 111 12.77 5.16 9.66
N GLN A 112 13.18 3.98 9.18
CA GLN A 112 14.26 3.20 9.82
C GLN A 112 15.60 3.94 9.83
N HIS A 113 15.94 4.66 8.76
CA HIS A 113 17.17 5.45 8.70
C HIS A 113 17.14 6.62 9.68
N ILE A 114 16.02 7.35 9.76
CA ILE A 114 15.82 8.42 10.73
C ILE A 114 15.91 7.89 12.17
N GLN A 115 15.26 6.77 12.46
CA GLN A 115 15.34 6.15 13.79
C GLN A 115 16.79 5.80 14.16
N LYS A 116 17.54 5.19 13.24
CA LYS A 116 18.97 4.90 13.47
C LYS A 116 19.81 6.15 13.68
N ALA A 117 19.53 7.22 12.95
CA ALA A 117 20.22 8.50 13.11
C ALA A 117 19.91 9.14 14.47
N ILE A 118 18.65 9.13 14.90
CA ILE A 118 18.22 9.59 16.23
C ILE A 118 18.86 8.74 17.32
N ASP A 119 18.87 7.41 17.20
CA ASP A 119 19.49 6.51 18.16
C ASP A 119 21.01 6.74 18.26
N HIS A 120 21.66 7.08 17.14
CA HIS A 120 23.09 7.39 17.10
C HIS A 120 23.39 8.75 17.74
N VAL A 121 22.59 9.78 17.44
CA VAL A 121 22.72 11.13 18.04
C VAL A 121 22.36 11.11 19.52
N GLY A 122 21.32 10.39 19.94
CA GLY A 122 20.94 10.23 21.35
C GLY A 122 22.03 9.53 22.17
N ARG A 123 22.76 8.58 21.57
CA ARG A 123 23.94 7.96 22.20
C ARG A 123 25.17 8.88 22.21
N ALA A 124 25.37 9.67 21.16
CA ALA A 124 26.49 10.62 21.06
C ALA A 124 26.27 11.91 21.88
N SER A 125 25.03 12.27 22.18
CA SER A 125 24.64 13.47 22.95
C SER A 125 24.77 13.29 24.46
N ALA A 126 25.16 12.10 24.94
CA ALA A 126 25.59 11.90 26.33
C ALA A 126 27.03 12.42 26.55
N LEU A 127 27.31 13.65 26.10
CA LEU A 127 28.54 14.37 26.42
C LEU A 127 28.51 14.90 27.86
N TYR A 128 27.31 15.07 28.44
CA TYR A 128 27.10 15.49 29.81
C TYR A 128 26.09 14.57 30.49
N GLY A 129 26.44 14.03 31.66
CA GLY A 129 25.47 13.37 32.53
C GLY A 129 24.42 14.35 33.07
N PRO A 130 23.31 13.87 33.65
CA PRO A 130 22.28 14.72 34.29
C PRO A 130 22.82 15.58 35.44
N ALA A 131 24.02 15.30 35.95
CA ALA A 131 24.76 16.11 36.93
C ALA A 131 25.79 17.09 36.30
N GLY A 132 25.88 17.19 34.96
CA GLY A 132 26.84 18.06 34.28
C GLY A 132 28.26 17.51 34.18
N GLU A 133 28.48 16.23 34.44
CA GLU A 133 29.81 15.62 34.34
C GLU A 133 30.14 15.28 32.88
N SER A 134 31.27 15.81 32.38
CA SER A 134 31.77 15.51 31.04
C SER A 134 32.50 14.17 31.03
N SER A 135 32.11 13.24 30.17
CA SER A 135 32.81 11.97 29.94
C SER A 135 34.07 12.14 29.08
N GLN A 136 34.88 13.15 29.34
CA GLN A 136 36.26 13.20 28.85
C GLN A 136 37.17 12.74 29.98
N VAL A 137 37.48 11.44 30.00
CA VAL A 137 38.69 10.96 30.66
C VAL A 137 39.87 11.48 29.84
N SER A 138 40.25 12.73 30.11
CA SER A 138 41.55 13.27 29.71
C SER A 138 42.60 12.40 30.39
N THR A 139 43.11 11.41 29.67
CA THR A 139 44.38 10.77 30.00
C THR A 139 45.48 11.79 29.72
N GLY A 140 45.57 12.80 30.59
CA GLY A 140 46.66 13.75 30.61
C GLY A 140 47.96 12.98 30.75
N ARG A 141 48.71 12.89 29.65
CA ARG A 141 50.11 12.48 29.68
C ARG A 141 50.82 13.48 30.60
N LYS A 142 51.13 13.03 31.81
CA LYS A 142 51.97 13.76 32.76
C LYS A 142 53.34 13.93 32.09
N TYR A 143 53.61 15.11 31.53
CA TYR A 143 54.96 15.47 31.15
C TYR A 143 55.71 15.83 32.43
N ASN A 144 56.55 14.91 32.89
CA ASN A 144 57.46 15.14 34.01
C ASN A 144 58.63 15.97 33.45
N ILE A 145 58.61 17.28 33.67
CA ILE A 145 59.73 18.17 33.37
C ILE A 145 60.48 18.34 34.68
N SER A 146 61.66 17.72 34.80
CA SER A 146 62.60 17.96 35.89
C SER A 146 63.47 19.17 35.51
N ILE A 147 63.55 20.14 36.42
CA ILE A 147 64.47 21.30 36.37
C ILE A 147 65.67 20.96 37.25
#